data_AF-A0A0G0QQT8-F1
#
_entry.id   AF-A0A0G0QQT8-F1
#
_cell.length_a   1.000
_cell.length_b   1.000
_cell.length_c   1.000
_cell.angle_alpha   90.00
_cell.angle_beta   90.00
_cell.angle_gamma   90.00
#
_symmetry.space_group_name_H-M   'P 1'
#
loop_
_entity.id
_entity.type
_entity.pdbx_description
1 polymer ?
#
loop_
_entity_poly.entity_id
_entity_poly.type
_entity_poly.pdbx_seq_one_letter_code
_entity_poly.pdbx_strand_id
1 'polypeptide(L)' 'MDSVQKLLVIVVVSLTVLLFIVGIQVVLVIIDLRRAVKRLNNILEDAILGGGLIRPEKLTGIIEMLRKNKQMETHGQK' A
#
# COMPACT_ATOMS: atom_id res chain seq x y z
N MET A 1 23.00 15.74 46.78
CA MET A 1 22.43 14.63 45.97
C MET A 1 23.58 13.75 45.55
N ASP A 2 23.44 12.44 45.74
CA ASP A 2 24.44 11.45 45.32
C ASP A 2 24.64 11.52 43.79
N SER A 3 25.89 11.37 43.33
CA SER A 3 26.25 11.47 41.90
C SER A 3 25.48 10.44 41.06
N VAL A 4 25.21 9.26 41.62
CA VAL A 4 24.42 8.21 40.97
C VAL A 4 22.99 8.66 40.76
N GLN A 5 22.37 9.28 41.77
CA GLN A 5 20.98 9.76 41.68
C GLN A 5 20.84 10.87 40.64
N LYS A 6 21.83 11.78 40.56
CA LYS A 6 21.85 12.84 39.55
C LYS A 6 21.93 12.28 38.12
N LEU A 7 22.76 11.26 37.92
CA LEU A 7 22.89 10.57 36.63
C LEU A 7 21.58 9.85 36.23
N LEU A 8 20.98 9.12 37.17
CA LEU A 8 19.73 8.40 36.91
C LEU A 8 18.60 9.36 36.52
N VAL A 9 18.47 10.50 37.19
CA VAL A 9 17.45 11.51 36.84
C VAL A 9 17.63 12.00 35.40
N ILE A 10 18.86 12.30 34.99
CA ILE A 10 19.16 12.76 33.62
C ILE A 10 18.77 11.69 32.60
N VAL A 11 19.16 10.43 32.84
CA VAL A 11 18.87 9.32 31.92
C VAL A 11 17.37 9.08 31.81
N VAL A 12 16.64 9.06 32.93
CA VAL A 12 15.19 8.85 32.95
C VAL A 12 14.47 9.97 32.20
N VAL A 13 14.79 11.23 32.50
CA VAL A 13 14.19 12.38 31.80
C VAL A 13 14.48 12.30 30.30
N SER A 14 15.71 11.95 29.91
CA SER A 14 16.08 11.83 28.50
C SER A 14 15.28 10.71 27.81
N LEU A 15 15.19 9.53 28.43
CA LEU A 15 14.40 8.42 27.90
C LEU A 15 12.91 8.77 27.79
N THR A 16 12.35 9.45 28.79
CA THR A 16 10.94 9.88 28.76
C THR A 16 10.68 10.87 27.62
N VAL A 17 11.56 11.85 27.43
CA VAL A 17 11.43 12.83 26.32
C VAL A 17 11.54 12.12 24.98
N LEU A 18 12.50 11.22 24.81
CA LEU A 18 12.65 10.44 23.58
C LEU A 18 11.41 9.59 23.29
N LEU A 19 10.91 8.87 24.29
CA LEU A 19 9.69 8.06 24.15
C LEU A 19 8.46 8.91 23.82
N PHE A 20 8.35 10.10 24.41
CA PHE A 20 7.26 11.02 24.10
C PHE A 20 7.28 11.46 22.64
N ILE A 21 8.46 11.84 22.12
CA ILE A 21 8.64 12.22 20.71
C ILE A 21 8.30 11.04 19.78
N VAL A 22 8.80 9.84 20.08
CA VAL A 22 8.48 8.63 19.31
C VAL A 22 6.99 8.33 19.35
N GLY A 23 6.33 8.52 20.49
CA GLY A 23 4.88 8.36 20.61
C GLY A 23 4.11 9.28 19.65
N ILE A 24 4.49 10.56 19.57
CA ILE A 24 3.92 11.50 18.60
C ILE A 24 4.18 11.04 17.16
N GLN A 25 5.41 10.61 16.86
CA GLN A 25 5.77 10.12 15.53
C GLN A 25 4.90 8.94 15.09
N VAL A 26 4.68 7.96 15.97
CA VAL A 26 3.85 6.79 15.66
C VAL A 26 2.40 7.20 15.37
N VAL A 27 1.84 8.15 16.11
CA VAL A 27 0.48 8.65 15.84
C VAL A 27 0.40 9.31 14.45
N LEU A 28 1.37 10.14 14.09
CA LEU A 28 1.44 10.77 12.77
C LEU A 28 1.56 9.72 11.65
N VAL A 29 2.42 8.71 11.84
CA VAL A 29 2.57 7.60 10.88
C VAL A 29 1.27 6.83 10.70
N ILE A 30 0.51 6.56 11.77
CA ILE A 30 -0.80 5.89 11.66
C ILE A 30 -1.80 6.74 10.85
N ILE A 31 -1.80 8.06 11.04
CA ILE A 31 -2.67 8.98 10.29
C ILE A 31 -2.34 8.93 8.79
N ASP A 32 -1.04 8.97 8.45
CA ASP A 32 -0.58 8.90 7.07
C ASP A 32 -0.89 7.53 6.43
N LEU A 33 -0.68 6.44 7.17
CA LEU A 33 -1.06 5.10 6.73
C LEU A 33 -2.55 5.00 6.44
N ARG A 34 -3.41 5.51 7.32
CA ARG A 34 -4.87 5.52 7.10
C ARG A 34 -5.23 6.26 5.81
N ARG A 35 -4.53 7.37 5.51
CA ARG A 35 -4.74 8.12 4.28
C ARG A 35 -4.27 7.35 3.05
N ALA A 36 -3.12 6.68 3.13
CA ALA A 36 -2.58 5.85 2.06
C ALA A 36 -3.53 4.67 1.76
N VAL A 37 -4.02 3.97 2.77
CA VAL A 37 -4.97 2.85 2.61
C VAL A 37 -6.25 3.32 1.91
N LYS A 38 -6.82 4.47 2.30
CA LYS A 38 -8.00 5.02 1.59
C LYS A 38 -7.72 5.28 0.11
N ARG A 39 -6.55 5.82 -0.22
CA ARG A 39 -6.16 6.04 -1.63
C ARG A 39 -6.00 4.72 -2.37
N LEU A 40 -5.40 3.71 -1.75
CA LEU A 40 -5.26 2.38 -2.33
C LEU A 40 -6.63 1.74 -2.58
N ASN A 41 -7.58 1.87 -1.65
CA ASN A 41 -8.94 1.38 -1.85
C ASN A 41 -9.61 2.05 -3.06
N ASN A 42 -9.48 3.37 -3.20
CA ASN A 42 -10.04 4.08 -4.35
C ASN A 42 -9.36 3.66 -5.67
N ILE A 43 -8.04 3.44 -5.68
CA ILE A 43 -7.33 2.94 -6.87
C ILE A 43 -7.77 1.53 -7.22
N LEU A 44 -7.95 0.66 -6.21
CA LEU A 44 -8.42 -0.70 -6.39
C LEU A 44 -9.85 -0.70 -6.95
N GLU A 45 -10.72 0.16 -6.41
CA GLU A 45 -12.09 0.33 -6.87
C GLU A 45 -12.14 0.88 -8.30
N ASP A 46 -11.31 1.87 -8.65
CA ASP A 46 -11.21 2.37 -10.03
C ASP A 46 -10.65 1.31 -10.99
N ALA A 47 -9.65 0.52 -10.57
CA ALA A 47 -9.08 -0.54 -11.40
C ALA A 47 -10.08 -1.70 -11.62
N ILE A 48 -10.91 -2.01 -10.62
CA ILE A 48 -11.90 -3.08 -10.67
C ILE A 48 -13.20 -2.62 -11.37
N LEU A 49 -13.77 -1.49 -10.96
CA LEU A 49 -15.08 -0.98 -11.39
C LEU A 49 -15.00 0.00 -12.57
N GLY A 50 -14.00 0.89 -12.60
CA GLY A 50 -13.84 1.94 -13.61
C GLY A 50 -13.00 1.55 -14.84
N GLY A 51 -12.04 0.64 -14.67
CA GLY A 51 -11.05 0.27 -15.70
C GLY A 51 -11.44 -0.90 -16.61
N GLY A 52 -12.60 -1.53 -16.39
CA GLY A 52 -13.09 -2.62 -17.25
C GLY A 52 -12.27 -3.92 -17.23
N LEU A 53 -11.37 -4.09 -16.25
CA LEU A 53 -10.57 -5.30 -16.05
C LEU A 53 -11.38 -6.45 -15.43
N ILE A 54 -12.51 -6.18 -14.76
CA ILE A 54 -13.50 -7.21 -14.42
C ILE A 54 -14.78 -7.00 -15.25
N ARG A 55 -14.61 -6.86 -16.56
CA ARG A 55 -15.66 -7.31 -17.48
C ARG A 55 -15.27 -8.70 -17.94
N PRO A 56 -16.09 -9.74 -17.66
CA PRO A 56 -15.81 -11.08 -18.17
C PRO A 56 -15.59 -11.07 -19.69
N GLU A 57 -16.17 -10.12 -20.42
CA GLU A 57 -15.94 -9.93 -21.86
C GLU A 57 -14.48 -9.60 -22.24
N LYS A 58 -13.75 -8.76 -21.47
CA LYS A 58 -12.36 -8.37 -21.82
C LYS A 58 -11.30 -9.33 -21.30
N LEU A 59 -11.54 -9.93 -20.12
CA LEU A 59 -10.70 -11.01 -19.60
C LEU A 59 -10.78 -12.24 -20.50
N THR A 60 -11.96 -12.56 -21.04
CA THR A 60 -12.12 -13.65 -22.00
C THR A 60 -11.26 -13.41 -23.24
N GLY A 61 -11.25 -12.20 -23.81
CA GLY A 61 -10.43 -11.90 -24.99
C GLY A 61 -8.91 -12.02 -24.75
N ILE A 62 -8.41 -11.66 -23.57
CA ILE A 62 -6.98 -11.82 -23.23
C ILE A 62 -6.65 -13.30 -22.99
N ILE A 63 -7.53 -14.05 -22.33
CA ILE A 63 -7.39 -15.50 -22.16
C ILE A 63 -7.43 -16.22 -23.52
N GLU A 64 -8.29 -15.78 -24.43
CA GLU A 64 -8.39 -16.32 -25.78
C GLU A 64 -7.14 -15.98 -26.61
N MET A 65 -6.62 -14.76 -26.51
CA MET A 65 -5.38 -14.35 -27.19
C MET A 65 -4.15 -15.08 -26.64
N LEU A 66 -4.10 -15.35 -25.32
CA LEU A 66 -3.03 -16.12 -24.69
C LEU A 66 -3.11 -17.62 -25.02
N ARG A 67 -4.33 -18.17 -25.12
CA ARG A 67 -4.59 -19.57 -25.51
C ARG A 67 -4.38 -19.80 -27.01
N LYS A 68 -4.57 -18.77 -27.85
CA LYS A 68 -4.44 -18.83 -29.31
C LYS A 68 -3.04 -18.49 -29.83
N ASN A 69 -2.00 -18.82 -29.06
CA ASN A 69 -0.61 -18.86 -29.54
C ASN A 69 -0.35 -20.12 -30.39
N LYS A 70 -1.29 -20.45 -31.28
CA LYS A 70 -1.18 -21.51 -32.29
C LYS A 70 -1.84 -20.99 -33.58
N GLN A 71 -0.98 -20.72 -34.57
CA GLN A 71 -1.26 -20.42 -35.99
C GLN A 71 -2.55 -19.64 -36.28
N MET A 72 -2.38 -18.34 -36.55
CA MET A 72 -3.32 -17.60 -37.40
C MET A 72 -3.09 -18.07 -38.84
N GLU A 73 -3.71 -19.20 -39.21
CA GLU A 73 -3.87 -19.57 -40.61
C GLU A 73 -4.88 -18.62 -41.26
N THR A 74 -4.43 -18.07 -42.39
CA THR A 74 -5.13 -17.22 -43.31
C THR A 74 -6.49 -17.82 -43.68
N HIS A 75 -7.58 -17.12 -43.35
CA HIS A 75 -8.83 -17.26 -44.08
C HIS A 75 -9.18 -15.89 -44.66
N GLY A 76 -8.84 -15.71 -45.93
CA GLY A 76 -9.34 -14.60 -46.72
C GLY A 76 -10.82 -14.78 -47.02
N GLN A 77 -11.54 -13.66 -47.10
CA GLN A 77 -12.59 -13.41 -48.08
C GLN A 77 -13.02 -11.93 -48.00
N LYS A 78 -12.46 -11.10 -48.86
CA LYS A 78 -13.14 -10.58 -50.05
C LYS A 78 -12.09 -10.30 -51.12
#